data_AF-Q8KYX9-F1
#
_entry.id   AF-Q8KYX9-F1
#
_cell.length_a   1.000
_cell.length_b   1.000
_cell.length_c   1.000
_cell.angle_alpha   90.00
_cell.angle_beta   90.00
_cell.angle_gamma   90.00
#
_symmetry.space_group_name_H-M   'P 1'
#
loop_
_entity.id
_entity.type
_entity.pdbx_description
1 polymer ?
#
loop_
_entity_poly.entity_id
_entity_poly.type
_entity_poly.pdbx_seq_one_letter_code
_entity_poly.pdbx_strand_id
1 'polypeptide(L)'
;MKSLIFAYYWNAIMWLEDPITKLERAAHAAWPGVLEEAQLPMVGWSYVLLSKREETDWARISYLVEHPNHGLFKYRLQLRPRAQAAFAAHYLRLEKVSRAFQRSERFSLIKPMCLDIANQASLTTYAEGLPFSEYMRDAAEDNARQLELLQLAGE
;
A
#
# COMPACT_ATOMS: atom_id res chain seq x y z
N MET A 1 25.91 -4.95 -2.12
CA MET A 1 25.32 -3.64 -2.47
C MET A 1 24.29 -3.32 -1.38
N LYS A 2 24.64 -2.49 -0.40
CA LYS A 2 23.77 -2.20 0.75
C LYS A 2 22.72 -1.18 0.30
N SER A 3 21.45 -1.60 0.26
CA SER A 3 20.32 -0.71 -0.02
C SER A 3 20.18 0.28 1.13
N LEU A 4 20.23 1.59 0.82
CA LEU A 4 19.98 2.67 1.77
C LEU A 4 18.48 2.66 2.11
N ILE A 5 18.13 2.00 3.20
CA ILE A 5 16.80 2.10 3.81
C ILE A 5 16.79 3.41 4.60
N PHE A 6 16.12 4.44 4.09
CA PHE A 6 15.76 5.61 4.89
C PHE A 6 14.61 5.22 5.83
N ALA A 7 14.96 4.80 7.05
CA ALA A 7 13.99 4.63 8.12
C ALA A 7 13.68 6.00 8.73
N TYR A 8 12.51 6.55 8.43
CA TYR A 8 12.01 7.75 9.13
C TYR A 8 11.42 7.31 10.49
N TYR A 9 12.21 7.46 11.54
CA TYR A 9 11.73 7.41 12.92
C TYR A 9 11.06 8.74 13.25
N TRP A 10 9.73 8.76 13.40
CA TRP A 10 9.04 9.96 13.87
C TRP A 10 8.74 9.86 15.37
N ASN A 11 9.75 10.18 16.19
CA ASN A 11 9.48 10.81 17.48
C ASN A 11 9.26 12.30 17.20
N ALA A 12 8.22 12.89 17.79
CA ALA A 12 7.89 14.29 17.65
C ALA A 12 9.13 15.19 17.88
N ILE A 13 9.74 15.67 16.79
CA ILE A 13 10.45 16.95 16.57
C ILE A 13 10.94 16.90 15.11
N MET A 14 10.20 17.61 14.25
CA MET A 14 10.56 17.89 12.86
C MET A 14 11.87 18.67 12.78
N TRP A 15 12.82 18.15 12.01
CA TRP A 15 13.73 19.02 11.27
C TRP A 15 13.35 18.96 9.79
N LEU A 16 13.11 20.15 9.23
CA LEU A 16 12.62 20.46 7.89
C LEU A 16 13.46 19.84 6.78
N GLU A 17 12.82 19.24 5.75
CA GLU A 17 13.32 19.33 4.35
C GLU A 17 12.23 19.38 3.25
N ASP A 18 10.92 19.32 3.52
CA ASP A 18 9.91 19.69 2.50
C ASP A 18 8.57 20.13 3.16
N PRO A 19 7.82 21.09 2.58
CA PRO A 19 6.50 21.42 3.09
C PRO A 19 5.56 20.24 2.89
N ILE A 20 5.04 19.70 4.00
CA ILE A 20 4.02 18.64 4.00
C ILE A 20 2.88 19.07 3.06
N THR A 21 2.58 18.29 2.03
CA THR A 21 1.52 18.63 1.06
C THR A 21 0.14 18.38 1.67
N LYS A 22 -0.92 18.88 1.02
CA LYS A 22 -2.30 18.62 1.50
C LYS A 22 -2.59 17.11 1.54
N LEU A 23 -2.04 16.37 0.59
CA LEU A 23 -2.17 14.92 0.51
C LEU A 23 -1.50 14.20 1.69
N GLU A 24 -0.30 14.60 2.07
CA GLU A 24 0.40 14.03 3.24
C GLU A 24 -0.35 14.36 4.53
N ARG A 25 -0.80 15.61 4.71
CA ARG A 25 -1.64 15.98 5.87
C ARG A 25 -2.90 15.13 5.96
N ALA A 26 -3.59 14.91 4.84
CA ALA A 26 -4.78 14.06 4.82
C ALA A 26 -4.46 12.61 5.18
N ALA A 27 -3.35 12.07 4.65
CA ALA A 27 -2.90 10.71 4.98
C ALA A 27 -2.57 10.55 6.46
N HIS A 28 -1.91 11.53 7.07
CA HIS A 28 -1.63 11.50 8.51
C HIS A 28 -2.89 11.68 9.36
N ALA A 29 -3.83 12.52 8.92
CA ALA A 29 -5.09 12.74 9.64
C ALA A 29 -6.02 11.50 9.64
N ALA A 30 -6.04 10.73 8.55
CA ALA A 30 -6.86 9.52 8.44
C ALA A 30 -6.25 8.31 9.18
N TRP A 31 -4.92 8.32 9.41
CA TRP A 31 -4.20 7.16 9.95
C TRP A 31 -4.73 6.63 11.30
N PRO A 32 -5.06 7.47 12.31
CA PRO A 32 -5.67 7.01 13.55
C PRO A 32 -6.92 6.15 13.36
N GLY A 33 -7.82 6.55 12.46
CA GLY A 33 -9.06 5.80 12.17
C GLY A 33 -8.79 4.46 11.49
N VAL A 34 -7.80 4.43 10.58
CA VAL A 34 -7.35 3.19 9.93
C VAL A 34 -6.79 2.19 10.93
N LEU A 35 -6.00 2.67 11.91
CA LEU A 35 -5.45 1.84 12.98
C LEU A 35 -6.53 1.30 13.91
N GLU A 36 -7.46 2.16 14.32
CA GLU A 36 -8.58 1.78 15.18
C GLU A 36 -9.43 0.68 14.53
N GLU A 37 -9.82 0.86 13.27
CA GLU A 37 -10.62 -0.13 12.53
C GLU A 37 -9.85 -1.46 12.36
N ALA A 38 -8.54 -1.38 12.09
CA ALA A 38 -7.67 -2.55 11.98
C ALA A 38 -7.30 -3.19 13.34
N GLN A 39 -7.74 -2.62 14.47
CA GLN A 39 -7.40 -3.05 15.83
C GLN A 39 -5.87 -3.11 16.08
N LEU A 40 -5.17 -2.09 15.58
CA LEU A 40 -3.71 -1.98 15.66
C LEU A 40 -3.29 -0.88 16.67
N PRO A 41 -2.05 -0.93 17.21
CA PRO A 41 -1.57 0.08 18.16
C PRO A 41 -1.57 1.49 17.58
N MET A 42 -1.83 2.50 18.41
CA MET A 42 -1.86 3.91 17.97
C MET A 42 -0.48 4.53 17.71
N VAL A 43 0.57 3.96 18.30
CA VAL A 43 1.93 4.52 18.33
C VAL A 43 2.96 3.46 17.96
N GLY A 44 4.19 3.88 17.66
CA GLY A 44 5.30 2.96 17.35
C GLY A 44 5.44 2.60 15.86
N TRP A 45 4.84 3.41 14.98
CA TRP A 45 4.89 3.21 13.53
C TRP A 45 6.01 4.00 12.86
N SER A 46 6.79 3.31 12.03
CA SER A 46 7.73 3.91 11.08
C SER A 46 7.10 3.97 9.70
N TYR A 47 7.46 5.00 8.92
CA TYR A 47 6.89 5.23 7.58
C TYR A 47 8.00 5.32 6.53
N VAL A 48 7.77 4.71 5.38
CA VAL A 48 8.58 4.90 4.18
C VAL A 48 7.65 5.23 3.03
N LEU A 49 7.87 6.38 2.38
CA LEU A 49 7.07 6.78 1.22
C LEU A 49 7.37 5.84 0.05
N LEU A 50 6.34 5.13 -0.44
CA LEU A 50 6.47 4.25 -1.61
C LEU A 50 6.13 4.97 -2.91
N SER A 51 5.06 5.76 -2.89
CA SER A 51 4.66 6.53 -4.07
C SER A 51 3.81 7.72 -3.67
N LYS A 52 3.99 8.83 -4.39
CA LYS A 52 3.18 10.04 -4.28
C LYS A 52 2.84 10.52 -5.69
N ARG A 53 1.56 10.79 -5.94
CA ARG A 53 1.09 11.46 -7.16
C ARG A 53 0.08 12.51 -6.75
N GLU A 54 0.25 13.72 -7.24
CA GLU A 54 -0.60 14.86 -6.91
C GLU A 54 -0.91 15.63 -8.19
N GLU A 55 -2.04 15.29 -8.81
CA GLU A 55 -2.60 15.94 -10.00
C GLU A 55 -3.83 16.77 -9.58
N THR A 56 -4.29 17.66 -10.46
CA THR A 56 -5.42 18.58 -10.18
C THR A 56 -6.70 17.84 -9.80
N ASP A 57 -6.99 16.72 -10.45
CA ASP A 57 -8.25 15.98 -10.27
C ASP A 57 -8.06 14.64 -9.57
N TRP A 58 -6.82 14.32 -9.17
CA TRP A 58 -6.50 13.04 -8.57
C TRP A 58 -5.22 13.13 -7.76
N ALA A 59 -5.25 12.68 -6.50
CA ALA A 59 -4.05 12.58 -5.70
C ALA A 59 -4.03 11.27 -4.93
N ARG A 60 -2.87 10.61 -4.89
CA ARG A 60 -2.68 9.34 -4.21
C ARG A 60 -1.32 9.31 -3.55
N ILE A 61 -1.31 8.83 -2.31
CA ILE A 61 -0.09 8.55 -1.58
C ILE A 61 -0.12 7.12 -1.05
N SER A 62 1.04 6.50 -0.98
CA SER A 62 1.20 5.16 -0.43
C SER A 62 2.48 5.08 0.38
N TYR A 63 2.36 4.52 1.57
CA TYR A 63 3.45 4.29 2.50
C TYR A 63 3.61 2.79 2.74
N LEU A 64 4.84 2.37 2.94
CA LEU A 64 5.17 1.20 3.72
C LEU A 64 5.21 1.65 5.17
N VAL A 65 4.43 0.99 6.01
CA VAL A 65 4.39 1.27 7.45
C VAL A 65 4.79 0.03 8.20
N GLU A 66 5.64 0.21 9.21
CA GLU A 66 6.19 -0.88 10.00
C GLU A 66 5.96 -0.61 11.48
N HIS A 67 5.53 -1.63 12.20
CA HIS A 67 5.52 -1.63 13.65
C HIS A 67 6.32 -2.82 14.17
N PRO A 68 7.28 -2.63 15.10
CA PRO A 68 8.20 -3.69 15.56
C PRO A 68 7.51 -4.99 15.98
N ASN A 69 6.34 -4.88 16.61
CA ASN A 69 5.57 -6.02 17.13
C ASN A 69 4.44 -6.52 16.21
N HIS A 70 4.10 -5.82 15.13
CA HIS A 70 2.93 -6.13 14.29
C HIS A 70 3.28 -6.33 12.80
N GLY A 71 4.50 -6.03 12.39
CA GLY A 71 5.00 -6.29 11.05
C GLY A 71 4.82 -5.14 10.07
N LEU A 72 4.88 -5.47 8.78
CA LEU A 72 4.87 -4.52 7.67
C LEU A 72 3.52 -4.49 6.95
N PHE A 73 3.06 -3.28 6.66
CA PHE A 73 1.80 -3.03 5.98
C PHE A 73 1.97 -1.98 4.87
N LYS A 74 1.09 -2.05 3.89
CA LYS A 74 0.95 -1.01 2.88
C LYS A 74 -0.26 -0.15 3.24
N TYR A 75 0.02 1.10 3.58
CA TYR A 75 -1.00 2.12 3.80
C TYR A 75 -1.17 2.96 2.52
N ARG A 76 -2.40 3.16 2.08
CA ARG A 76 -2.71 3.98 0.91
C ARG A 76 -3.85 4.93 1.23
N LEU A 77 -3.71 6.19 0.80
CA LEU A 77 -4.78 7.18 0.80
C LEU A 77 -4.94 7.80 -0.59
N GLN A 78 -6.18 8.12 -0.96
CA GLN A 78 -6.52 8.80 -2.20
C GLN A 78 -7.43 10.01 -1.95
N LEU A 79 -7.05 11.17 -2.48
CA LEU A 79 -7.89 12.36 -2.52
C LEU A 79 -8.45 12.54 -3.93
N ARG A 80 -9.68 13.08 -4.02
CA ARG A 80 -10.36 13.38 -5.29
C ARG A 80 -10.34 12.16 -6.23
N PRO A 81 -10.89 11.00 -5.87
CA PRO A 81 -10.97 9.91 -6.83
C PRO A 81 -11.93 10.30 -7.95
N ARG A 82 -11.63 9.91 -9.18
CA ARG A 82 -12.62 9.99 -10.26
C ARG A 82 -13.83 9.08 -10.00
N ALA A 83 -13.63 7.99 -9.26
CA ALA A 83 -14.69 7.06 -8.89
C ALA A 83 -14.38 6.40 -7.53
N GLN A 84 -15.02 6.86 -6.45
CA GLN A 84 -14.86 6.27 -5.10
C GLN A 84 -15.22 4.77 -5.08
N ALA A 85 -16.24 4.38 -5.85
CA ALA A 85 -16.63 2.98 -6.02
C ALA A 85 -15.49 2.12 -6.59
N ALA A 86 -14.64 2.68 -7.47
CA ALA A 86 -13.50 1.95 -8.04
C ALA A 86 -12.40 1.70 -7.00
N PHE A 87 -12.21 2.63 -6.04
CA PHE A 87 -11.28 2.44 -4.92
C PHE A 87 -11.72 1.28 -4.03
N ALA A 88 -12.99 1.29 -3.59
CA ALA A 88 -13.55 0.19 -2.80
C ALA A 88 -13.55 -1.15 -3.56
N ALA A 89 -13.92 -1.15 -4.85
CA ALA A 89 -13.94 -2.35 -5.68
C ALA A 89 -12.57 -2.99 -5.88
N HIS A 90 -11.48 -2.21 -5.82
CA HIS A 90 -10.13 -2.78 -5.84
C HIS A 90 -9.83 -3.52 -4.53
N TYR A 91 -10.15 -2.92 -3.39
CA TYR A 91 -9.96 -3.54 -2.09
C TYR A 91 -10.79 -4.82 -1.91
N LEU A 92 -12.08 -4.78 -2.26
CA LEU A 92 -12.98 -5.94 -2.17
C LEU A 92 -12.51 -7.12 -3.04
N ARG A 93 -11.81 -6.84 -4.15
CA ARG A 93 -11.16 -7.90 -4.95
C ARG A 93 -10.02 -8.56 -4.20
N LEU A 94 -9.17 -7.78 -3.51
CA LEU A 94 -8.10 -8.32 -2.66
C LEU A 94 -8.69 -9.17 -1.52
N GLU A 95 -9.78 -8.73 -0.91
CA GLU A 95 -10.48 -9.48 0.13
C GLU A 95 -11.01 -10.82 -0.37
N LYS A 96 -11.67 -10.82 -1.53
CA LYS A 96 -12.16 -12.05 -2.15
C LYS A 96 -11.04 -13.03 -2.46
N VAL A 97 -9.92 -12.56 -3.00
CA VAL A 97 -8.74 -13.38 -3.29
C VAL A 97 -8.13 -13.92 -1.99
N SER A 98 -7.90 -13.06 -1.00
CA SER A 98 -7.33 -13.46 0.29
C SER A 98 -8.17 -14.56 0.97
N ARG A 99 -9.51 -14.44 0.94
CA ARG A 99 -10.42 -15.47 1.47
C ARG A 99 -10.38 -16.77 0.66
N ALA A 100 -10.40 -16.69 -0.66
CA ALA A 100 -10.42 -17.86 -1.53
C ALA A 100 -9.16 -18.74 -1.38
N PHE A 101 -8.01 -18.11 -1.11
CA PHE A 101 -6.72 -18.78 -1.05
C PHE A 101 -6.12 -18.83 0.37
N GLN A 102 -6.88 -18.52 1.42
CA GLN A 102 -6.39 -18.37 2.81
C GLN A 102 -5.57 -19.56 3.34
N ARG A 103 -5.80 -20.77 2.82
CA ARG A 103 -5.11 -22.01 3.21
C ARG A 103 -3.99 -22.45 2.28
N SER A 104 -3.69 -21.66 1.25
CA SER A 104 -2.62 -21.98 0.31
C SER A 104 -1.28 -21.50 0.87
N GLU A 105 -0.39 -22.43 1.17
CA GLU A 105 1.02 -22.12 1.50
C GLU A 105 1.85 -21.75 0.26
N ARG A 106 1.28 -21.96 -0.94
CA ARG A 106 1.96 -21.67 -2.22
C ARG A 106 2.00 -20.18 -2.57
N PHE A 107 1.09 -19.37 -2.00
CA PHE A 107 0.93 -17.97 -2.42
C PHE A 107 1.14 -17.00 -1.26
N SER A 108 1.99 -16.01 -1.47
CA SER A 108 2.07 -14.83 -0.61
C SER A 108 0.87 -13.92 -0.89
N LEU A 109 -0.17 -14.03 -0.06
CA LEU A 109 -1.39 -13.26 -0.22
C LEU A 109 -1.33 -11.94 0.54
N ILE A 110 -1.67 -10.86 -0.16
CA ILE A 110 -1.98 -9.59 0.48
C ILE A 110 -3.27 -9.76 1.28
N LYS A 111 -3.19 -9.59 2.60
CA LYS A 111 -4.35 -9.65 3.49
C LYS A 111 -4.92 -8.23 3.65
N PRO A 112 -6.21 -8.02 3.35
CA PRO A 112 -6.88 -6.77 3.68
C PRO A 112 -7.02 -6.62 5.20
N MET A 113 -6.70 -5.45 5.73
CA MET A 113 -6.80 -5.14 7.16
C MET A 113 -7.91 -4.13 7.47
N CYS A 114 -7.94 -3.01 6.74
CA CYS A 114 -8.97 -1.97 6.89
C CYS A 114 -9.29 -1.31 5.54
N LEU A 115 -10.56 -0.93 5.34
CA LEU A 115 -11.01 -0.08 4.25
C LEU A 115 -11.90 1.04 4.80
N ASP A 116 -11.28 2.21 5.01
CA ASP A 116 -12.00 3.43 5.31
C ASP A 116 -12.46 4.10 4.00
N ILE A 117 -13.70 3.82 3.61
CA ILE A 117 -14.30 4.36 2.39
C ILE A 117 -14.47 5.88 2.48
N ALA A 118 -14.73 6.42 3.68
CA ALA A 118 -15.02 7.83 3.89
C ALA A 118 -13.79 8.69 3.60
N ASN A 119 -12.63 8.30 4.13
CA ASN A 119 -11.35 8.96 3.86
C ASN A 119 -10.60 8.37 2.66
N GLN A 120 -11.14 7.32 2.06
CA GLN A 120 -10.52 6.55 0.96
C GLN A 120 -9.10 6.12 1.31
N ALA A 121 -9.01 5.58 2.51
CA ALA A 121 -7.83 4.99 3.06
C ALA A 121 -7.99 3.47 3.07
N SER A 122 -6.88 2.78 2.87
CA SER A 122 -6.86 1.32 2.94
C SER A 122 -5.55 0.85 3.54
N LEU A 123 -5.64 -0.21 4.35
CA LEU A 123 -4.50 -0.91 4.91
C LEU A 123 -4.53 -2.37 4.48
N THR A 124 -3.39 -2.86 4.01
CA THR A 124 -3.18 -4.28 3.69
C THR A 124 -1.83 -4.75 4.23
N THR A 125 -1.64 -6.05 4.44
CA THR A 125 -0.29 -6.57 4.70
C THR A 125 0.63 -6.26 3.52
N TYR A 126 1.91 -6.11 3.82
CA TYR A 126 2.92 -5.99 2.78
C TYR A 126 3.31 -7.38 2.28
N ALA A 127 3.39 -7.55 0.96
CA ALA A 127 4.01 -8.71 0.33
C ALA A 127 5.35 -8.26 -0.25
N GLU A 128 6.43 -8.94 0.13
CA GLU A 128 7.75 -8.67 -0.42
C GLU A 128 7.81 -9.00 -1.91
N GLY A 129 8.56 -8.20 -2.66
CA GLY A 129 8.70 -8.32 -4.11
C GLY A 129 7.90 -7.27 -4.88
N LEU A 130 8.04 -7.29 -6.21
CA LEU A 130 7.29 -6.41 -7.10
C LEU A 130 5.94 -7.04 -7.46
N PRO A 131 4.86 -6.25 -7.60
CA PRO A 131 3.63 -6.74 -8.17
C PRO A 131 3.88 -7.37 -9.55
N PHE A 132 3.19 -8.47 -9.87
CA PHE A 132 3.27 -9.10 -11.19
C PHE A 132 3.07 -8.10 -12.34
N SER A 133 2.21 -7.10 -12.15
CA SER A 133 1.98 -6.03 -13.13
C SER A 133 3.20 -5.17 -13.43
N GLU A 134 4.16 -5.05 -12.52
CA GLU A 134 5.45 -4.39 -12.77
C GLU A 134 6.32 -5.25 -13.68
N TYR A 135 6.46 -6.56 -13.39
CA TYR A 135 7.16 -7.49 -14.28
C TYR A 135 6.54 -7.54 -15.69
N MET A 136 5.21 -7.52 -15.78
CA MET A 136 4.49 -7.46 -17.07
C MET A 136 4.71 -6.13 -17.79
N ARG A 137 4.87 -5.02 -17.06
CA ARG A 137 5.19 -3.72 -17.65
C ARG A 137 6.62 -3.69 -18.18
N ASP A 138 7.57 -4.24 -17.44
CA ASP A 138 8.97 -4.32 -17.87
C ASP A 138 9.12 -5.25 -19.09
N ALA A 139 8.29 -6.29 -19.18
CA ALA A 139 8.18 -7.16 -20.33
C ALA A 139 7.22 -6.62 -21.43
N ALA A 140 6.77 -5.37 -21.38
CA ALA A 140 5.72 -4.85 -22.28
C ALA A 140 5.99 -5.10 -23.78
N GLU A 141 7.25 -5.04 -24.18
CA GLU A 141 7.69 -5.19 -25.57
C GLU A 141 8.29 -6.58 -25.89
N ASP A 142 8.35 -7.49 -24.89
CA ASP A 142 8.90 -8.84 -25.04
C ASP A 142 7.82 -9.89 -24.80
N ASN A 143 7.16 -10.29 -25.90
CA ASN A 143 6.06 -11.25 -25.89
C ASN A 143 6.47 -12.63 -25.36
N ALA A 144 7.72 -13.06 -25.58
CA ALA A 144 8.20 -14.35 -25.07
C ALA A 144 8.32 -14.28 -23.54
N ARG A 145 8.86 -13.18 -23.03
CA ARG A 145 8.97 -12.94 -21.59
C ARG A 145 7.61 -12.76 -20.92
N GLN A 146 6.65 -12.10 -21.56
CA GLN A 146 5.28 -12.00 -21.05
C GLN A 146 4.61 -13.38 -20.93
N LEU A 147 4.77 -14.24 -21.94
CA LEU A 147 4.19 -15.59 -21.92
C LEU A 147 4.80 -16.42 -20.79
N GLU A 148 6.12 -16.37 -20.61
CA GLU A 148 6.81 -17.04 -19.51
C GLU A 148 6.30 -16.57 -18.15
N LEU A 149 6.17 -15.25 -17.96
CA LEU A 149 5.63 -14.65 -16.74
C LEU A 149 4.18 -15.11 -16.47
N LEU A 150 3.33 -15.16 -17.50
CA LEU A 150 1.94 -15.63 -17.38
C LEU A 150 1.85 -17.12 -17.04
N GLN A 151 2.74 -17.94 -17.61
CA GLN A 151 2.84 -19.37 -17.28
C GLN A 151 3.23 -19.56 -15.81
N LEU A 152 4.27 -18.85 -15.36
CA LEU A 152 4.72 -18.88 -13.96
C LEU A 152 3.65 -18.41 -12.96
N ALA A 153 2.76 -17.50 -13.38
CA ALA A 153 1.66 -17.02 -12.54
C ALA A 153 0.43 -17.96 -12.52
N GLY A 154 0.35 -18.92 -13.44
CA GLY A 154 -0.76 -19.86 -13.60
C GLY A 154 -0.54 -21.27 -13.03
N GLU A 155 0.67 -21.57 -12.52
CA GLU A 155 1.04 -22.82 -11.82
C GLU A 155 0.75 -22.78 -10.30
#